data_AF-A0A2V9BMR4-F1
#
_entry.id   AF-A0A2V9BMR4-F1
#
_cell.length_a   1.000
_cell.length_b   1.000
_cell.length_c   1.000
_cell.angle_alpha   90.00
_cell.angle_beta   90.00
_cell.angle_gamma   90.00
#
_symmetry.space_group_name_H-M   'P 1'
#
loop_
_entity.id
_entity.type
_entity.pdbx_description
1 polymer ?
#
loop_
_entity_poly.entity_id
_entity_poly.type
_entity_poly.pdbx_seq_one_letter_code
_entity_poly.pdbx_strand_id
1 'polypeptide(L)'
;MIAEHEIRAARLGRGRWLPADYATARPSTEDYFVSGRDVSWWLAGTSMVATTFAADTPLAVSGLVYTQGIAGNWLWWSFLPSGMMTVFLFARLWRRSGLLTDVQFAEMRYAGRPAAFLRGFRALYLGLLMNCLILGWVTKAMTSIVGTTLGKSDATSLFICIFFLMPFTGFYVSLGGLWGVLWTDLFQFVLKMGIVIAVAYYGIKAVGGMGALLTKLAA
;
A
#
# COMPACT_ATOMS: atom_id res chain seq x y z
N MET A 1 16.67 11.69 -30.13
CA MET A 1 16.10 10.40 -29.66
C MET A 1 15.60 10.44 -28.21
N ILE A 2 16.14 11.29 -27.32
CA ILE A 2 15.58 11.50 -25.96
C ILE A 2 14.45 12.56 -25.96
N ALA A 3 14.54 13.59 -26.82
CA ALA A 3 13.51 14.63 -26.94
C ALA A 3 12.20 14.18 -27.63
N GLU A 4 12.22 13.13 -28.45
CA GLU A 4 10.99 12.63 -29.12
C GLU A 4 10.09 11.81 -28.19
N HIS A 5 10.65 11.22 -27.13
CA HIS A 5 9.85 10.49 -26.14
C HIS A 5 9.03 11.43 -25.25
N GLU A 6 9.55 12.63 -24.95
CA GLU A 6 8.81 13.64 -24.16
C GLU A 6 7.73 14.34 -24.98
N ILE A 7 7.94 14.54 -26.29
CA ILE A 7 6.92 15.10 -27.20
C ILE A 7 5.75 14.12 -27.43
N ARG A 8 5.97 12.79 -27.36
CA ARG A 8 4.88 11.80 -27.37
C ARG A 8 4.08 11.78 -26.07
N ALA A 9 4.70 12.02 -24.92
CA ALA A 9 4.01 12.12 -23.64
C ALA A 9 3.10 13.36 -23.56
N ALA A 10 3.49 14.47 -24.20
CA ALA A 10 2.70 15.71 -24.22
C ALA A 10 1.48 15.68 -25.17
N ARG A 11 1.41 14.75 -26.14
CA ARG A 11 0.26 14.61 -27.07
C ARG A 11 -0.88 13.73 -26.56
N LEU A 12 -0.71 13.09 -25.41
CA LEU A 12 -1.72 12.26 -24.75
C LEU A 12 -2.54 13.03 -23.70
N GLY A 13 -2.46 14.37 -23.71
CA GLY A 13 -3.37 15.27 -22.98
C GLY A 13 -4.78 15.37 -23.58
N ARG A 14 -5.34 14.28 -24.11
CA ARG A 14 -6.76 14.22 -24.49
C ARG A 14 -7.49 13.29 -23.54
N GLY A 15 -8.38 13.90 -22.76
CA GLY A 15 -9.30 13.24 -21.82
C GLY A 15 -10.14 12.15 -22.49
N ARG A 16 -9.55 10.96 -22.62
CA ARG A 16 -10.26 9.73 -22.91
C ARG A 16 -10.43 8.99 -21.60
N TRP A 17 -11.33 9.50 -20.77
CA TRP A 17 -11.86 8.76 -19.64
C TRP A 17 -12.69 7.62 -20.26
N LEU A 18 -12.10 6.42 -20.29
CA LEU A 18 -12.57 5.18 -20.91
C LEU A 18 -12.38 5.12 -22.44
N PRO A 19 -11.39 4.35 -22.94
CA PRO A 19 -11.50 3.70 -24.24
C PRO A 19 -12.86 3.00 -24.40
N ALA A 20 -13.51 3.12 -25.55
CA ALA A 20 -14.87 2.61 -25.80
C ALA A 20 -14.96 1.06 -25.88
N ASP A 21 -13.87 0.39 -25.54
CA ASP A 21 -13.61 -1.00 -25.91
C ASP A 21 -13.75 -1.96 -24.70
N TYR A 22 -13.91 -1.44 -23.47
CA TYR A 22 -14.11 -2.25 -22.26
C TYR A 22 -15.51 -2.87 -22.14
N ALA A 23 -16.49 -2.39 -22.91
CA ALA A 23 -17.87 -2.87 -22.81
C ALA A 23 -18.10 -4.24 -23.49
N THR A 24 -17.15 -4.70 -24.32
CA THR A 24 -17.35 -5.89 -25.18
C THR A 24 -16.24 -6.94 -25.08
N ALA A 25 -15.12 -6.66 -24.40
CA ALA A 25 -14.08 -7.66 -24.12
C ALA A 25 -14.42 -8.42 -22.84
N ARG A 26 -14.44 -9.77 -22.88
CA ARG A 26 -14.47 -10.58 -21.65
C ARG A 26 -13.27 -10.14 -20.79
N PRO A 27 -13.46 -9.75 -19.51
CA PRO A 27 -12.35 -9.36 -18.66
C PRO A 27 -11.34 -10.50 -18.61
N SER A 28 -10.14 -10.27 -19.15
CA SER A 28 -9.08 -11.27 -19.06
C SER A 28 -8.50 -11.25 -17.64
N THR A 29 -7.93 -12.37 -17.19
CA THR A 29 -7.21 -12.42 -15.91
C THR A 29 -6.11 -11.35 -15.84
N GLU A 30 -5.51 -10.98 -16.96
CA GLU A 30 -4.50 -9.93 -17.04
C GLU A 30 -5.07 -8.52 -16.83
N ASP A 31 -6.29 -8.24 -17.28
CA ASP A 31 -6.97 -6.97 -17.02
C ASP A 31 -7.31 -6.80 -15.54
N TYR A 32 -7.77 -7.87 -14.88
CA TYR A 32 -8.11 -7.83 -13.46
C TYR A 32 -6.86 -7.65 -12.57
N PHE A 33 -5.77 -8.39 -12.83
CA PHE A 33 -4.58 -8.38 -11.97
C PHE A 33 -3.49 -7.38 -12.35
N VAL A 34 -3.43 -6.95 -13.61
CA VAL A 34 -2.34 -6.09 -14.12
C VAL A 34 -2.88 -4.83 -14.81
N SER A 35 -4.21 -4.66 -14.89
CA SER A 35 -4.84 -3.49 -15.50
C SER A 35 -4.33 -3.21 -16.92
N GLY A 36 -4.12 -4.27 -17.72
CA GLY A 36 -3.60 -4.16 -19.08
C GLY A 36 -2.17 -3.61 -19.20
N ARG A 37 -1.43 -3.51 -18.08
CA ARG A 37 -0.06 -2.94 -17.99
C ARG A 37 0.07 -1.48 -18.45
N ASP A 38 -1.05 -0.76 -18.60
CA ASP A 38 -1.09 0.63 -19.09
C ASP A 38 -1.44 1.61 -17.95
N VAL A 39 -0.82 1.40 -16.78
CA VAL A 39 -1.02 2.23 -15.60
C VAL A 39 0.01 3.36 -15.60
N SER A 40 -0.44 4.59 -15.33
CA SER A 40 0.47 5.73 -15.20
C SER A 40 1.43 5.54 -14.02
N TRP A 41 2.70 5.87 -14.22
CA TRP A 41 3.76 5.63 -13.22
C TRP A 41 3.48 6.32 -11.87
N TRP A 42 2.85 7.50 -11.89
CA TRP A 42 2.53 8.25 -10.69
C TRP A 42 1.39 7.59 -9.91
N LEU A 43 0.39 7.03 -10.60
CA LEU A 43 -0.71 6.32 -9.96
C LEU A 43 -0.23 5.01 -9.34
N ALA A 44 0.56 4.24 -10.09
CA ALA A 44 1.19 3.02 -9.59
C ALA A 44 2.11 3.32 -8.39
N GLY A 45 2.95 4.35 -8.49
CA GLY A 45 3.85 4.76 -7.42
C GLY A 45 3.12 5.19 -6.15
N THR A 46 2.08 6.02 -6.29
CA THR A 46 1.28 6.45 -5.13
C THR A 46 0.55 5.28 -4.48
N SER A 47 -0.03 4.34 -5.25
CA SER A 47 -0.67 3.15 -4.69
C SER A 47 0.32 2.24 -3.96
N MET A 48 1.54 2.07 -4.48
CA MET A 48 2.58 1.32 -3.75
C MET A 48 2.89 1.93 -2.39
N VAL A 49 3.01 3.26 -2.31
CA VAL A 49 3.21 3.96 -1.02
C VAL A 49 1.96 3.85 -0.15
N ALA A 50 0.77 4.06 -0.71
CA ALA A 50 -0.50 3.99 0.01
C ALA A 50 -0.75 2.61 0.63
N THR A 51 -0.37 1.53 -0.06
CA THR A 51 -0.46 0.15 0.41
C THR A 51 0.39 -0.07 1.66
N THR A 52 1.57 0.55 1.73
CA THR A 52 2.42 0.49 2.94
C THR A 52 1.91 1.39 4.06
N PHE A 53 1.07 2.38 3.76
CA PHE A 53 0.48 3.30 4.72
C PHE A 53 -0.89 2.80 5.22
N ALA A 54 -0.87 1.57 5.76
CA ALA A 54 -2.00 0.93 6.42
C ALA A 54 -2.15 1.44 7.87
N ALA A 55 -3.24 1.06 8.54
CA ALA A 55 -3.63 1.62 9.83
C ALA A 55 -2.67 1.31 10.99
N ASP A 56 -1.92 0.22 10.88
CA ASP A 56 -0.86 -0.19 11.79
C ASP A 56 0.37 0.71 11.73
N THR A 57 0.71 1.22 10.55
CA THR A 57 1.97 1.95 10.32
C THR A 57 2.03 3.28 11.07
N PRO A 58 1.05 4.21 10.97
CA PRO A 58 1.02 5.42 11.78
C PRO A 58 1.01 5.13 13.28
N LEU A 59 0.31 4.08 13.71
CA LEU A 59 0.24 3.66 15.11
C LEU A 59 1.62 3.19 15.61
N ALA A 60 2.33 2.40 14.82
CA ALA A 60 3.66 1.93 15.13
C ALA A 60 4.69 3.08 15.15
N VAL A 61 4.70 3.93 14.12
CA VAL A 61 5.65 5.04 14.01
C VAL A 61 5.41 6.08 15.12
N SER A 62 4.15 6.45 15.39
CA SER A 62 3.84 7.35 16.51
C SER A 62 4.21 6.75 17.86
N GLY A 63 3.98 5.45 18.07
CA GLY A 63 4.39 4.75 19.29
C GLY A 63 5.91 4.68 19.47
N LEU A 64 6.66 4.47 18.38
CA LEU A 64 8.12 4.55 18.39
C LEU A 64 8.61 5.95 18.73
N VAL A 65 8.04 6.99 18.11
CA VAL A 65 8.43 8.38 18.41
C VAL A 65 8.05 8.78 19.83
N TYR A 66 6.93 8.29 20.35
CA TYR A 66 6.50 8.55 21.73
C TYR A 66 7.44 7.92 22.76
N THR A 67 7.93 6.70 22.50
CA THR A 67 8.76 5.94 23.46
C THR A 67 10.26 6.18 23.32
N GLN A 68 10.75 6.40 22.10
CA GLN A 68 12.19 6.50 21.78
C GLN A 68 12.57 7.87 21.20
N GLY A 69 11.63 8.81 21.14
CA GLY A 69 11.82 10.10 20.48
C GLY A 69 11.94 9.98 18.96
N ILE A 70 12.27 11.11 18.31
CA ILE A 70 12.41 11.18 16.85
C ILE A 70 13.48 10.21 16.32
N ALA A 71 14.50 9.91 17.13
CA ALA A 71 15.56 8.96 16.78
C ALA A 71 15.04 7.54 16.52
N GLY A 72 13.97 7.11 17.21
CA GLY A 72 13.35 5.80 16.99
C GLY A 72 12.82 5.61 15.56
N ASN A 73 12.53 6.70 14.85
CA ASN A 73 12.11 6.66 13.46
C ASN A 73 13.22 6.15 12.51
N TRP A 74 14.49 6.12 12.96
CA TRP A 74 15.58 5.52 12.19
C TRP A 74 15.36 4.02 11.92
N LEU A 75 14.68 3.31 12.83
CA LEU A 75 14.31 1.90 12.60
C LEU A 75 13.47 1.76 11.33
N TRP A 76 12.50 2.65 11.14
CA TRP A 76 11.66 2.68 9.95
C TRP A 76 12.43 3.16 8.70
N TRP A 77 13.23 4.22 8.84
CA TRP A 77 13.96 4.82 7.73
C TRP A 77 15.08 3.92 7.18
N SER A 78 15.62 3.01 8.00
CA SER A 78 16.64 2.05 7.56
C SER A 78 16.19 1.13 6.43
N PHE A 79 14.87 0.91 6.26
CA PHE A 79 14.30 0.12 5.17
C PHE A 79 14.27 0.86 3.82
N LEU A 80 14.34 2.19 3.83
CA LEU A 80 14.23 3.02 2.62
C LEU A 80 15.38 2.74 1.62
N PRO A 81 16.67 2.70 2.02
CA PRO A 81 17.76 2.32 1.13
C PRO A 81 17.56 0.94 0.49
N SER A 82 17.09 -0.05 1.25
CA SER A 82 16.81 -1.41 0.76
C SER A 82 15.72 -1.41 -0.32
N GLY A 83 14.63 -0.67 -0.09
CA GLY A 83 13.56 -0.48 -1.07
C GLY A 83 14.06 0.22 -2.35
N MET A 84 14.82 1.31 -2.19
CA MET A 84 15.39 2.04 -3.34
C MET A 84 16.31 1.17 -4.18
N MET A 85 17.23 0.43 -3.55
CA MET A 85 18.12 -0.49 -4.26
C MET A 85 17.34 -1.53 -5.05
N THR A 86 16.26 -2.06 -4.48
CA THR A 86 15.42 -3.06 -5.17
C THR A 86 14.80 -2.49 -6.45
N VAL A 87 14.31 -1.24 -6.41
CA VAL A 87 13.75 -0.57 -7.59
C VAL A 87 14.81 -0.35 -8.67
N PHE A 88 15.97 0.21 -8.31
CA PHE A 88 17.02 0.52 -9.30
C PHE A 88 17.65 -0.73 -9.92
N LEU A 89 17.83 -1.80 -9.14
CA LEU A 89 18.50 -3.02 -9.60
C LEU A 89 17.53 -3.99 -10.28
N PHE A 90 16.33 -4.19 -9.74
CA PHE A 90 15.46 -5.29 -10.13
C PHE A 90 14.20 -4.87 -10.90
N ALA A 91 13.73 -3.62 -10.82
CA ALA A 91 12.46 -3.26 -11.49
C ALA A 91 12.50 -3.45 -13.01
N ARG A 92 13.66 -3.18 -13.65
CA ARG A 92 13.83 -3.42 -15.09
C ARG A 92 13.83 -4.92 -15.43
N LEU A 93 14.44 -5.75 -14.57
CA LEU A 93 14.49 -7.21 -14.75
C LEU A 93 13.08 -7.80 -14.58
N TRP A 94 12.34 -7.34 -13.58
CA TRP A 94 10.96 -7.74 -13.33
C TRP A 94 10.03 -7.39 -14.49
N ARG A 95 10.14 -6.15 -15.01
CA ARG A 95 9.33 -5.73 -16.16
C ARG A 95 9.59 -6.57 -17.41
N ARG A 96 10.82 -7.08 -17.59
CA ARG A 96 11.19 -7.95 -18.72
C ARG A 96 10.75 -9.40 -18.56
N SER A 97 10.55 -9.88 -17.33
CA SER A 97 10.19 -11.30 -17.09
C SER A 97 8.73 -11.59 -17.45
N GLY A 98 7.87 -10.57 -17.50
CA GLY A 98 6.45 -10.72 -17.84
C GLY A 98 5.63 -11.49 -16.80
N LEU A 99 6.24 -11.87 -15.67
CA LEU A 99 5.62 -12.68 -14.64
C LEU A 99 4.43 -11.95 -13.99
N LEU A 100 3.38 -12.71 -13.69
CA LEU A 100 2.19 -12.22 -13.00
C LEU A 100 2.34 -12.36 -11.48
N THR A 101 3.01 -13.42 -11.02
CA THR A 101 3.25 -13.64 -9.60
C THR A 101 4.73 -13.80 -9.29
N ASP A 102 5.11 -13.43 -8.07
CA ASP A 102 6.47 -13.60 -7.58
C ASP A 102 6.87 -15.08 -7.46
N VAL A 103 5.92 -15.95 -7.13
CA VAL A 103 6.17 -17.38 -7.00
C VAL A 103 6.46 -18.05 -8.36
N GLN A 104 5.93 -17.51 -9.47
CA GLN A 104 6.29 -17.98 -10.82
C GLN A 104 7.77 -17.78 -11.14
N PHE A 105 8.43 -16.81 -10.51
CA PHE A 105 9.87 -16.61 -10.68
C PHE A 105 10.68 -17.83 -10.24
N ALA A 106 10.20 -18.59 -9.24
CA ALA A 106 10.87 -19.80 -8.78
C ALA A 106 10.93 -20.88 -9.87
N GLU A 107 9.86 -21.04 -10.65
CA GLU A 107 9.81 -22.00 -11.78
C GLU A 107 10.60 -21.51 -12.99
N MET A 108 10.64 -20.21 -13.24
CA MET A 108 11.50 -19.65 -14.29
C MET A 108 12.98 -19.83 -13.95
N ARG A 109 13.35 -19.63 -12.68
CA ARG A 109 14.74 -19.64 -12.23
C ARG A 109 15.29 -21.04 -11.98
N TYR A 110 14.45 -21.96 -11.54
CA TYR A 110 14.81 -23.32 -11.18
C TYR A 110 13.93 -24.31 -11.94
N ALA A 111 14.54 -25.37 -12.50
CA ALA A 111 13.82 -26.39 -13.24
C ALA A 111 13.60 -27.66 -12.39
N GLY A 112 12.51 -28.38 -12.68
CA GLY A 112 12.26 -29.72 -12.18
C GLY A 112 11.41 -29.83 -10.91
N ARG A 113 11.31 -31.07 -10.40
CA ARG A 113 10.44 -31.42 -9.26
C ARG A 113 10.75 -30.63 -7.97
N PRO A 114 12.03 -30.34 -7.62
CA PRO A 114 12.33 -29.52 -6.44
C PRO A 114 11.86 -28.07 -6.58
N ALA A 115 11.89 -27.50 -7.79
CA ALA A 115 11.41 -26.14 -8.05
C ALA A 115 9.87 -26.03 -7.89
N ALA A 116 9.13 -27.03 -8.38
CA ALA A 116 7.69 -27.12 -8.20
C ALA A 116 7.30 -27.23 -6.72
N PHE A 117 8.05 -28.02 -5.93
CA PHE A 117 7.87 -28.08 -4.48
C PHE A 117 8.15 -26.72 -3.82
N LEU A 118 9.25 -26.06 -4.15
CA LEU A 118 9.59 -24.74 -3.61
C LEU A 118 8.51 -23.69 -3.94
N ARG A 119 7.96 -23.72 -5.16
CA ARG A 119 6.83 -22.87 -5.54
C ARG A 119 5.60 -23.18 -4.70
N GLY A 120 5.22 -24.45 -4.57
CA GLY A 120 4.07 -24.86 -3.77
C GLY A 120 4.21 -24.43 -2.30
N PHE A 121 5.40 -24.65 -1.72
CA PHE A 121 5.72 -24.22 -0.36
C PHE A 121 5.65 -22.70 -0.21
N ARG A 122 6.26 -21.93 -1.11
CA ARG A 122 6.20 -20.46 -1.07
C ARG A 122 4.78 -19.94 -1.27
N ALA A 123 4.01 -20.54 -2.17
CA ALA A 123 2.61 -20.17 -2.38
C ALA A 123 1.77 -20.38 -1.12
N LEU A 124 1.98 -21.49 -0.39
CA LEU A 124 1.29 -21.73 0.87
C LEU A 124 1.79 -20.80 1.99
N TYR A 125 3.11 -20.68 2.14
CA TYR A 125 3.73 -19.88 3.20
C TYR A 125 3.44 -18.39 3.03
N LEU A 126 3.72 -17.80 1.86
CA LEU A 126 3.48 -16.39 1.58
C LEU A 126 1.99 -16.12 1.36
N GLY A 127 1.34 -16.97 0.56
CA GLY A 127 -0.04 -16.75 0.13
C GLY A 127 -1.07 -16.96 1.24
N LEU A 128 -0.89 -17.96 2.12
CA LEU A 128 -1.83 -18.24 3.21
C LEU A 128 -1.29 -17.76 4.55
N LEU A 129 -0.15 -18.29 5.01
CA LEU A 129 0.30 -18.07 6.39
C LEU A 129 0.66 -16.60 6.64
N MET A 130 1.51 -16.02 5.79
CA MET A 130 1.93 -14.63 5.96
C MET A 130 0.77 -13.65 5.75
N ASN A 131 -0.09 -13.86 4.75
CA ASN A 131 -1.28 -13.02 4.58
C ASN A 131 -2.24 -13.10 5.78
N CYS A 132 -2.46 -14.27 6.39
CA CYS A 132 -3.28 -14.39 7.60
C CYS A 132 -2.67 -13.63 8.79
N LEU A 133 -1.35 -13.70 8.97
CA LEU A 133 -0.66 -12.89 9.99
C LEU A 133 -0.81 -11.39 9.71
N ILE A 134 -0.65 -10.99 8.44
CA ILE A 134 -0.79 -9.61 7.99
C ILE A 134 -2.24 -9.11 8.09
N LEU A 135 -3.23 -9.98 7.98
CA LEU A 135 -4.62 -9.61 8.26
C LEU A 135 -4.85 -9.47 9.75
N GLY A 136 -4.29 -10.37 10.57
CA GLY A 136 -4.45 -10.37 12.02
C GLY A 136 -3.91 -9.09 12.68
N TRP A 137 -2.67 -8.70 12.38
CA TRP A 137 -2.05 -7.51 12.98
C TRP A 137 -2.71 -6.18 12.52
N VAL A 138 -3.14 -6.03 11.26
CA VAL A 138 -3.83 -4.84 10.73
C VAL A 138 -5.23 -4.77 11.33
N THR A 139 -5.92 -5.90 11.43
CA THR A 139 -7.23 -5.96 12.08
C THR A 139 -7.12 -5.58 13.56
N LYS A 140 -6.06 -5.99 14.25
CA LYS A 140 -5.79 -5.56 15.64
C LYS A 140 -5.56 -4.06 15.73
N ALA A 141 -4.74 -3.48 14.84
CA ALA A 141 -4.53 -2.03 14.80
C ALA A 141 -5.84 -1.27 14.53
N MET A 142 -6.63 -1.73 13.55
CA MET A 142 -7.95 -1.17 13.24
C MET A 142 -8.92 -1.28 14.40
N THR A 143 -8.95 -2.40 15.11
CA THR A 143 -9.79 -2.62 16.29
C THR A 143 -9.47 -1.59 17.38
N SER A 144 -8.18 -1.32 17.63
CA SER A 144 -7.75 -0.30 18.58
C SER A 144 -8.22 1.10 18.16
N ILE A 145 -8.02 1.47 16.88
CA ILE A 145 -8.46 2.78 16.36
C ILE A 145 -9.97 2.96 16.49
N VAL A 146 -10.75 1.95 16.08
CA VAL A 146 -12.21 1.96 16.16
C VAL A 146 -12.69 2.03 17.62
N GLY A 147 -12.07 1.25 18.52
CA GLY A 147 -12.38 1.26 19.95
C GLY A 147 -12.16 2.62 20.59
N THR A 148 -10.99 3.23 20.34
CA THR A 148 -10.66 4.56 20.86
C THR A 148 -11.55 5.66 20.25
N THR A 149 -11.86 5.58 18.96
CA THR A 149 -12.63 6.64 18.27
C THR A 149 -14.12 6.59 18.59
N LEU A 150 -14.71 5.38 18.68
CA LEU A 150 -16.14 5.19 18.94
C LEU A 150 -16.47 4.97 20.42
N GLY A 151 -15.47 4.89 21.29
CA GLY A 151 -15.64 4.60 22.72
C GLY A 151 -16.28 3.23 22.97
N LYS A 152 -15.96 2.23 22.12
CA LYS A 152 -16.53 0.88 22.18
C LYS A 152 -15.53 -0.11 22.74
N SER A 153 -16.05 -1.21 23.32
CA SER A 153 -15.20 -2.32 23.76
C SER A 153 -14.47 -2.99 22.60
N ASP A 154 -13.30 -3.55 22.86
CA ASP A 154 -12.48 -4.24 21.86
C ASP A 154 -13.26 -5.33 21.10
N ALA A 155 -14.11 -6.08 21.81
CA ALA A 155 -14.95 -7.11 21.19
C ALA A 155 -15.95 -6.52 20.17
N THR A 156 -16.55 -5.38 20.48
CA THR A 156 -17.47 -4.68 19.58
C THR A 156 -16.73 -4.11 18.37
N SER A 157 -15.57 -3.50 18.61
CA SER A 157 -14.73 -2.94 17.55
C SER A 157 -14.21 -4.01 16.60
N LEU A 158 -13.83 -5.18 17.13
CA LEU A 158 -13.42 -6.34 16.35
C LEU A 158 -14.59 -6.87 15.50
N PHE A 159 -15.79 -6.95 16.08
CA PHE A 159 -16.99 -7.34 15.35
C PHE A 159 -17.26 -6.39 14.17
N ILE A 160 -17.15 -5.07 14.38
CA ILE A 160 -17.28 -4.08 13.31
C ILE A 160 -16.22 -4.31 12.21
N CYS A 161 -14.98 -4.58 12.60
CA CYS A 161 -13.90 -4.82 11.64
C CYS A 161 -14.17 -6.07 10.78
N ILE A 162 -14.55 -7.18 11.39
CA ILE A 162 -14.72 -8.47 10.71
C ILE A 162 -16.02 -8.53 9.89
N PHE A 163 -17.13 -8.00 10.41
CA PHE A 163 -18.44 -8.17 9.76
C PHE A 163 -18.85 -7.01 8.87
N PHE A 164 -18.24 -5.83 9.02
CA PHE A 164 -18.56 -4.67 8.18
C PHE A 164 -17.36 -4.23 7.34
N LEU A 165 -16.25 -3.81 7.96
CA LEU A 165 -15.14 -3.20 7.23
C LEU A 165 -14.46 -4.17 6.26
N MET A 166 -14.18 -5.41 6.68
CA MET A 166 -13.50 -6.40 5.85
C MET A 166 -14.37 -6.89 4.67
N PRO A 167 -15.65 -7.28 4.85
CA PRO A 167 -16.52 -7.63 3.73
C PRO A 167 -16.78 -6.46 2.79
N PHE A 168 -16.99 -5.26 3.32
CA PHE A 168 -17.13 -4.05 2.50
C PHE A 168 -15.89 -3.82 1.63
N THR A 169 -14.70 -3.97 2.23
CA THR A 169 -13.43 -3.83 1.51
C THR A 169 -13.25 -4.91 0.44
N GLY A 170 -13.48 -6.18 0.80
CA GLY A 170 -13.43 -7.28 -0.16
C GLY A 170 -14.41 -7.09 -1.32
N PHE A 171 -15.62 -6.59 -1.03
CA PHE A 171 -16.65 -6.35 -2.03
C PHE A 171 -16.21 -5.30 -3.07
N TYR A 172 -15.81 -4.09 -2.66
CA TYR A 172 -15.42 -3.08 -3.65
C TYR A 172 -14.11 -3.45 -4.39
N VAL A 173 -13.16 -4.12 -3.73
CA VAL A 173 -11.92 -4.58 -4.36
C VAL A 173 -12.19 -5.64 -5.41
N SER A 174 -13.07 -6.61 -5.10
CA SER A 174 -13.44 -7.68 -6.04
C SER A 174 -14.17 -7.17 -7.28
N LEU A 175 -14.92 -6.07 -7.17
CA LEU A 175 -15.58 -5.43 -8.31
C LEU A 175 -14.62 -4.57 -9.14
N GLY A 176 -13.66 -3.91 -8.48
CA GLY A 176 -12.79 -2.92 -9.12
C GLY A 176 -11.54 -3.48 -9.80
N GLY A 177 -11.05 -4.66 -9.38
CA GLY A 177 -9.76 -5.19 -9.82
C GLY A 177 -8.59 -4.25 -9.48
N LEU A 178 -7.41 -4.46 -10.08
CA LEU A 178 -6.24 -3.61 -9.82
C LEU A 178 -6.52 -2.13 -10.13
N TRP A 179 -7.20 -1.83 -11.24
CA TRP A 179 -7.49 -0.44 -11.63
C TRP A 179 -8.33 0.29 -10.59
N GLY A 180 -9.39 -0.36 -10.08
CA GLY A 180 -10.21 0.20 -9.01
C GLY A 180 -9.40 0.45 -7.74
N VAL A 181 -8.56 -0.51 -7.34
CA VAL A 181 -7.69 -0.40 -6.16
C VAL A 181 -6.74 0.79 -6.27
N LEU A 182 -6.09 0.97 -7.41
CA LEU A 182 -5.15 2.08 -7.64
C LEU A 182 -5.79 3.46 -7.41
N TRP A 183 -7.02 3.65 -7.91
CA TRP A 183 -7.75 4.90 -7.74
C TRP A 183 -8.26 5.09 -6.30
N THR A 184 -8.76 4.02 -5.68
CA THR A 184 -9.16 4.09 -4.27
C THR A 184 -7.97 4.39 -3.36
N ASP A 185 -6.81 3.83 -3.65
CA ASP A 185 -5.56 4.07 -2.92
C ASP A 185 -5.12 5.52 -3.03
N LEU A 186 -5.14 6.09 -4.24
CA LEU A 186 -4.81 7.50 -4.46
C LEU A 186 -5.71 8.41 -3.61
N PHE A 187 -7.02 8.18 -3.67
CA PHE A 187 -7.98 8.96 -2.90
C PHE A 187 -7.73 8.83 -1.39
N GLN A 188 -7.60 7.59 -0.90
CA GLN A 188 -7.34 7.32 0.51
C GLN A 188 -6.01 7.91 0.96
N PHE A 189 -4.98 7.89 0.12
CA PHE A 189 -3.66 8.44 0.43
C PHE A 189 -3.73 9.96 0.60
N VAL A 190 -4.35 10.67 -0.34
CA VAL A 190 -4.51 12.14 -0.24
C VAL A 190 -5.31 12.51 1.01
N LEU A 191 -6.41 11.80 1.27
CA LEU A 191 -7.24 12.00 2.46
C LEU A 191 -6.44 11.77 3.74
N LYS A 192 -5.74 10.63 3.85
CA LYS A 192 -4.90 10.29 5.02
C LYS A 192 -3.80 11.32 5.25
N MET A 193 -3.15 11.80 4.18
CA MET A 193 -2.11 12.83 4.29
C MET A 193 -2.66 14.17 4.76
N GLY A 194 -3.84 14.57 4.28
CA GLY A 194 -4.55 15.74 4.81
C GLY A 194 -4.84 15.61 6.30
N ILE A 195 -5.33 14.45 6.74
CA ILE A 195 -5.63 14.18 8.16
C ILE A 195 -4.36 14.25 9.01
N VAL A 196 -3.27 13.60 8.58
CA VAL A 196 -2.00 13.61 9.33
C VAL A 196 -1.45 15.02 9.52
N ILE A 197 -1.48 15.84 8.46
CA ILE A 197 -1.05 17.25 8.53
C ILE A 197 -1.95 18.05 9.48
N ALA A 198 -3.27 17.86 9.38
CA ALA A 198 -4.22 18.53 10.27
C ALA A 198 -3.99 18.15 11.74
N VAL A 199 -3.83 16.86 12.05
CA VAL A 199 -3.54 16.37 13.40
C VAL A 199 -2.23 16.96 13.93
N ALA A 200 -1.17 17.00 13.11
CA ALA A 200 0.10 17.61 13.51
C ALA A 200 -0.06 19.10 13.83
N TYR A 201 -0.78 19.85 12.99
CA TYR A 201 -1.05 21.27 13.20
C TYR A 201 -1.84 21.52 14.51
N TYR A 202 -2.93 20.80 14.72
CA TYR A 202 -3.73 20.93 15.95
C TYR A 202 -2.97 20.47 17.20
N GLY A 203 -2.11 19.44 17.08
CA GLY A 203 -1.23 19.00 18.16
C GLY A 203 -0.26 20.11 18.60
N ILE A 204 0.43 20.74 17.65
CA ILE A 204 1.34 21.87 17.94
C ILE A 204 0.57 23.04 18.58
N LYS A 205 -0.62 23.36 18.06
CA LYS A 205 -1.47 24.42 18.62
C LYS A 205 -1.88 24.10 20.06
N ALA A 206 -2.24 22.86 20.37
CA ALA A 206 -2.63 22.43 21.71
C ALA A 206 -1.48 22.50 22.72
N VAL A 207 -0.23 22.31 22.27
CA VAL A 207 0.96 22.47 23.12
C VAL A 207 1.28 23.94 23.42
N GLY A 208 0.69 24.89 22.70
CA GLY A 208 0.97 26.33 22.80
C GLY A 208 1.92 26.85 21.72
N GLY A 209 2.12 26.10 20.64
CA GLY A 209 2.99 26.45 19.51
C GLY A 209 4.35 25.74 19.54
N MET A 210 5.13 25.89 18.46
CA MET A 210 6.43 25.23 18.31
C MET A 210 7.44 25.66 19.38
N GLY A 211 7.42 26.93 19.78
CA GLY A 211 8.29 27.42 20.85
C GLY A 211 8.03 26.70 22.18
N ALA A 212 6.77 26.58 22.58
CA ALA A 212 6.39 25.87 23.81
C ALA A 212 6.74 24.37 23.75
N LEU A 213 6.60 23.75 22.58
CA LEU A 213 7.00 22.36 22.36
C LEU A 213 8.51 22.17 22.57
N LEU A 214 9.34 23.00 21.96
CA LEU A 214 10.80 22.90 22.07
C LEU A 214 11.25 23.16 23.52
N THR A 215 10.66 24.13 24.21
CA THR A 215 10.97 24.41 25.62
C THR A 215 10.63 23.20 26.51
N LYS A 216 9.48 22.55 26.30
CA LYS A 216 9.07 21.35 27.05
C LYS A 216 9.93 20.13 26.75
N LEU A 217 10.52 20.06 25.55
CA LEU A 217 11.38 18.95 25.14
C LEU A 217 12.81 19.10 25.66
N ALA A 218 13.24 20.33 25.96
CA ALA A 218 14.57 20.63 26.50
C ALA A 218 14.63 20.59 28.04
N ALA A 219 13.48 20.55 28.71
CA ALA A 219 13.33 20.43 30.16
C ALA A 219 13.32 18.95 30.59
#